data_AF-A0A8J4D177-F1
#
_entry.id   AF-A0A8J4D177-F1
#
_cell.length_a   1.000
_cell.length_b   1.000
_cell.length_c   1.000
_cell.angle_alpha   90.00
_cell.angle_beta   90.00
_cell.angle_gamma   90.00
#
_symmetry.space_group_name_H-M   'P 1'
#
loop_
_entity.id
_entity.type
_entity.pdbx_description
1 polymer ?
#
loop_
_entity_poly.entity_id
_entity_poly.type
_entity_poly.pdbx_seq_one_letter_code
_entity_poly.pdbx_strand_id
1 'polypeptide(L)'
;MSSRSSRIRIEFIWIFVLSICAVLLGFASVRRYRHAAVLVLHLDQLEQKALNLVSDTDQWMHNTDHSVSPNAKVEDLATRSRTQFAAFLGLGNLSGPIIELESEKWKPLILRHCTEDMPPYYAPCLTKFIPNLEYGEELVYPDFEAALPGFFNLQDAQTWLQTNYGPDTQGQTSSNKRVIVDQRQGRLVFTGVRGQNLAFRNVRFSEDSLAHSWVPDSSHCLGHMTSTAMFHLQQQQPGEKEGGKEEGKKNGKEGEMEQWAGEPSPQEEEDLELVEEAAVYVTPDSERYQHWLDHTTKPLMQSAHLISGRTRILPGSTLGSKQPIVRTMWDWLPHINKSQLTGSDNNLHVRRLLVSCRVPYVHPYLFFRLQEMVLGAEAPRVPLSQRKVVIWYSR
;
A
#
# COMPACT_ATOMS: atom_id res chain seq x y z
N MET A 1 31.77 -38.67 -22.67
CA MET A 1 31.97 -37.55 -23.64
C MET A 1 30.68 -37.15 -24.39
N SER A 2 29.51 -37.11 -23.75
CA SER A 2 28.21 -36.84 -24.43
C SER A 2 27.46 -35.58 -23.96
N SER A 3 28.02 -34.76 -23.07
CA SER A 3 27.35 -33.59 -22.47
C SER A 3 27.81 -32.23 -23.04
N ARG A 4 28.96 -32.18 -23.74
CA ARG A 4 29.44 -30.94 -24.39
C ARG A 4 28.77 -30.64 -25.74
N SER A 5 28.20 -31.65 -26.41
CA SER A 5 27.61 -31.45 -27.75
C SER A 5 26.23 -30.77 -27.70
N SER A 6 25.46 -30.96 -26.62
CA SER A 6 24.13 -30.38 -26.46
C SER A 6 24.14 -28.90 -26.05
N ARG A 7 25.13 -28.45 -25.25
CA ARG A 7 25.27 -27.02 -24.92
C ARG A 7 25.65 -26.16 -26.12
N ILE A 8 26.55 -26.64 -26.99
CA ILE A 8 26.94 -25.90 -28.20
C ILE A 8 25.75 -25.71 -29.14
N ARG A 9 24.85 -26.71 -29.24
CA ARG A 9 23.65 -26.61 -30.09
C ARG A 9 22.66 -25.57 -29.60
N ILE A 10 22.49 -25.42 -28.29
CA ILE A 10 21.54 -24.45 -27.72
C ILE A 10 22.05 -23.02 -27.89
N GLU A 11 23.36 -22.76 -27.69
CA GLU A 11 23.90 -21.41 -27.90
C GLU A 11 23.90 -21.00 -29.38
N PHE A 12 24.14 -21.93 -30.30
CA PHE A 12 23.99 -21.64 -31.74
C PHE A 12 22.55 -21.31 -32.13
N ILE A 13 21.56 -21.97 -31.51
CA ILE A 13 20.14 -21.66 -31.76
C ILE A 13 19.80 -20.25 -31.28
N TRP A 14 20.28 -19.83 -30.10
CA TRP A 14 20.02 -18.48 -29.59
C TRP A 14 20.73 -17.39 -30.40
N ILE A 15 21.97 -17.61 -30.83
CA ILE A 15 22.69 -16.68 -31.70
C ILE A 15 21.99 -16.56 -33.06
N PHE A 16 21.48 -17.67 -33.61
CA PHE A 16 20.73 -17.67 -34.85
C PHE A 16 19.39 -16.93 -34.73
N VAL A 17 18.64 -17.16 -33.65
CA VAL A 17 17.37 -16.47 -33.37
C VAL A 17 17.59 -14.97 -33.17
N LEU A 18 18.61 -14.57 -32.40
CA LEU A 18 18.95 -13.16 -32.18
C LEU A 18 19.41 -12.47 -33.47
N SER A 19 20.16 -13.18 -34.32
CA SER A 19 20.58 -12.65 -35.63
C SER A 19 19.39 -12.46 -36.56
N ILE A 20 18.43 -13.40 -36.57
CA ILE A 20 17.18 -13.27 -37.34
C ILE A 20 16.35 -12.09 -36.80
N CYS A 21 16.20 -11.96 -35.48
CA CYS A 21 15.46 -10.84 -34.89
C CYS A 21 16.09 -9.49 -35.21
N ALA A 22 17.42 -9.37 -35.16
CA ALA A 22 18.13 -8.14 -35.50
C ALA A 22 17.97 -7.79 -36.99
N VAL A 23 18.01 -8.79 -37.88
CA VAL A 23 17.77 -8.61 -39.31
C VAL A 23 16.31 -8.21 -39.59
N LEU A 24 15.34 -8.84 -38.93
CA LEU A 24 13.92 -8.49 -39.06
C LEU A 24 13.60 -7.09 -38.51
N LEU A 25 14.23 -6.68 -37.41
CA LEU A 25 14.12 -5.32 -36.88
C LEU A 25 14.78 -4.29 -37.81
N GLY A 26 15.92 -4.64 -38.42
CA GLY A 26 16.56 -3.82 -39.46
C GLY A 26 15.69 -3.65 -40.71
N PHE A 27 14.98 -4.70 -41.14
CA PHE A 27 14.03 -4.64 -42.26
C PHE A 27 12.73 -3.91 -41.91
N ALA A 28 12.24 -4.02 -40.68
CA ALA A 28 11.08 -3.28 -40.18
C ALA A 28 11.35 -1.76 -40.10
N SER A 29 12.61 -1.36 -39.88
CA SER A 29 13.01 0.06 -39.88
C SER A 29 13.05 0.69 -41.27
N VAL A 30 12.99 -0.08 -42.36
CA VAL A 30 13.28 0.42 -43.72
C VAL A 30 12.11 0.30 -44.71
N ARG A 31 11.01 -0.44 -44.45
CA ARG A 31 9.88 -0.53 -45.41
C ARG A 31 8.48 -0.49 -44.77
N ARG A 32 7.66 0.45 -45.26
CA ARG A 32 6.25 0.69 -44.89
C ARG A 32 5.32 -0.53 -45.14
N TYR A 33 4.59 -0.90 -44.09
CA TYR A 33 3.15 -1.24 -44.04
C TYR A 33 2.50 -2.20 -45.07
N ARG A 34 3.12 -3.33 -45.43
CA ARG A 34 2.34 -4.44 -46.07
C ARG A 34 2.51 -5.84 -45.48
N HIS A 35 3.39 -6.06 -44.51
CA HIS A 35 3.58 -7.39 -43.89
C HIS A 35 3.06 -7.52 -42.45
N ALA A 36 2.51 -6.45 -41.86
CA ALA A 36 1.95 -6.48 -40.50
C ALA A 36 0.79 -7.47 -40.35
N ALA A 37 -0.05 -7.64 -41.38
CA ALA A 37 -1.19 -8.56 -41.34
C ALA A 37 -0.79 -10.04 -41.23
N VAL A 38 0.32 -10.44 -41.86
CA VAL A 38 0.83 -11.82 -41.80
C VAL A 38 1.47 -12.09 -40.43
N LEU A 39 2.11 -11.08 -39.83
CA LEU A 39 2.68 -11.18 -38.49
C LEU A 39 1.60 -11.30 -37.41
N VAL A 40 0.49 -10.55 -37.55
CA VAL A 40 -0.66 -10.64 -36.64
C VAL A 40 -1.33 -12.01 -36.72
N LEU A 41 -1.49 -12.59 -37.93
CA LEU A 41 -2.03 -13.94 -38.11
C LEU A 41 -1.18 -15.04 -37.45
N HIS A 42 0.15 -14.91 -37.45
CA HIS A 42 1.02 -15.87 -36.78
C HIS A 42 1.07 -15.70 -35.25
N LEU A 43 0.87 -14.49 -34.74
CA LEU A 43 0.75 -14.24 -33.31
C LEU A 43 -0.55 -14.83 -32.73
N ASP A 44 -1.66 -14.70 -33.48
CA ASP A 44 -2.96 -15.25 -33.07
C ASP A 44 -2.95 -16.80 -33.03
N GLN A 45 -2.23 -17.43 -33.97
CA GLN A 45 -2.00 -18.88 -33.96
C GLN A 45 -1.13 -19.36 -32.79
N LEU A 46 -0.20 -18.52 -32.30
CA LEU A 46 0.62 -18.80 -31.12
C LEU A 46 -0.18 -18.65 -29.83
N GLU A 47 -1.05 -17.64 -29.75
CA GLU A 47 -1.94 -17.39 -28.62
C GLU A 47 -2.97 -18.52 -28.45
N GLN A 48 -3.58 -18.98 -29.54
CA GLN A 48 -4.50 -20.13 -29.52
C GLN A 48 -3.80 -21.44 -29.10
N LYS A 49 -2.54 -21.65 -29.50
CA LYS A 49 -1.75 -22.81 -29.02
C LYS A 49 -1.41 -22.71 -27.55
N ALA A 50 -1.13 -21.50 -27.04
CA ALA A 50 -0.88 -21.28 -25.62
C ALA A 50 -2.15 -21.50 -24.78
N LEU A 51 -3.32 -21.07 -25.26
CA LEU A 51 -4.61 -21.27 -24.58
C LEU A 51 -4.99 -22.75 -24.50
N ASN A 52 -4.76 -23.53 -25.55
CA ASN A 52 -4.98 -24.99 -25.51
C ASN A 52 -4.03 -25.72 -24.54
N LEU A 53 -2.81 -25.20 -24.35
CA LEU A 53 -1.87 -25.70 -23.34
C LEU A 53 -2.30 -25.37 -21.90
N VAL A 54 -3.08 -24.28 -21.72
CA VAL A 54 -3.62 -23.87 -20.42
C VAL A 54 -4.89 -24.64 -20.07
N SER A 55 -5.74 -24.98 -21.04
CA SER A 55 -6.96 -25.77 -20.77
C SER A 55 -6.66 -27.21 -20.34
N ASP A 56 -5.54 -27.79 -20.78
CA ASP A 56 -5.09 -29.12 -20.33
C ASP A 56 -4.65 -29.13 -18.85
N THR A 57 -4.29 -27.97 -18.29
CA THR A 57 -3.96 -27.82 -16.86
C THR A 57 -5.19 -27.69 -15.95
N ASP A 58 -6.33 -27.21 -16.46
CA ASP A 58 -7.57 -27.07 -15.67
C ASP A 58 -8.25 -28.41 -15.38
N GLN A 59 -7.95 -29.46 -16.15
CA GLN A 59 -8.45 -30.81 -15.90
C GLN A 59 -7.83 -31.46 -14.64
N TRP A 60 -6.80 -30.85 -14.05
CA TRP A 60 -6.13 -31.33 -12.84
C TRP A 60 -6.73 -30.78 -11.53
N MET A 61 -7.56 -29.73 -11.57
CA MET A 61 -8.03 -29.02 -10.36
C MET A 61 -9.37 -29.50 -9.76
N HIS A 62 -10.02 -30.52 -10.32
CA HIS A 62 -11.33 -30.98 -9.81
C HIS A 62 -11.31 -32.06 -8.71
N ASN A 63 -10.15 -32.43 -8.17
CA ASN A 63 -10.06 -33.37 -7.06
C ASN A 63 -9.20 -32.82 -5.92
N THR A 64 -9.77 -32.00 -5.03
CA THR A 64 -9.18 -31.86 -3.70
C THR A 64 -10.21 -31.59 -2.61
N ASP A 65 -10.08 -32.40 -1.56
CA ASP A 65 -10.97 -32.64 -0.44
C ASP A 65 -11.02 -31.46 0.56
N HIS A 66 -12.18 -31.25 1.18
CA HIS A 66 -12.42 -30.14 2.10
C HIS A 66 -12.01 -30.48 3.55
N SER A 67 -10.70 -30.57 3.81
CA SER A 67 -10.18 -30.59 5.19
C SER A 67 -8.79 -29.96 5.29
N VAL A 68 -8.69 -28.66 5.04
CA VAL A 68 -7.40 -27.95 5.09
C VAL A 68 -7.42 -26.91 6.21
N SER A 69 -6.49 -27.09 7.15
CA SER A 69 -6.23 -26.21 8.29
C SER A 69 -6.02 -24.75 7.84
N PRO A 70 -6.48 -23.74 8.60
CA PRO A 70 -6.25 -22.32 8.29
C PRO A 70 -4.77 -21.97 8.03
N ASN A 71 -3.83 -22.66 8.70
CA ASN A 71 -2.40 -22.45 8.49
C ASN A 71 -1.92 -22.89 7.11
N ALA A 72 -2.49 -23.96 6.54
CA ALA A 72 -2.11 -24.45 5.22
C ALA A 72 -2.57 -23.51 4.10
N LYS A 73 -3.66 -22.74 4.30
CA LYS A 73 -4.09 -21.70 3.35
C LYS A 73 -3.14 -20.48 3.33
N VAL A 74 -2.56 -20.13 4.48
CA VAL A 74 -1.58 -19.03 4.57
C VAL A 74 -0.24 -19.43 3.93
N GLU A 75 0.19 -20.67 4.13
CA GLU A 75 1.38 -21.23 3.48
C GLU A 75 1.25 -21.30 1.95
N ASP A 76 0.05 -21.65 1.46
CA ASP A 76 -0.25 -21.70 0.02
C ASP A 76 -0.21 -20.31 -0.64
N LEU A 77 -0.81 -19.30 -0.02
CA LEU A 77 -0.80 -17.91 -0.53
C LEU A 77 0.62 -17.31 -0.57
N ALA A 78 1.42 -17.53 0.47
CA ALA A 78 2.81 -17.10 0.48
C ALA A 78 3.65 -17.83 -0.59
N THR A 79 3.37 -19.12 -0.82
CA THR A 79 4.05 -19.92 -1.86
C THR A 79 3.67 -19.47 -3.27
N ARG A 80 2.41 -19.09 -3.49
CA ARG A 80 1.92 -18.57 -4.77
C ARG A 80 2.53 -17.22 -5.13
N SER A 81 2.57 -16.27 -4.19
CA SER A 81 3.22 -14.96 -4.40
C SER A 81 4.72 -15.13 -4.68
N ARG A 82 5.42 -16.00 -3.92
CA ARG A 82 6.83 -16.36 -4.18
C ARG A 82 7.06 -16.87 -5.60
N THR A 83 6.22 -17.80 -6.05
CA THR A 83 6.37 -18.42 -7.38
C THR A 83 6.17 -17.39 -8.49
N GLN A 84 5.16 -16.52 -8.36
CA GLN A 84 4.89 -15.46 -9.33
C GLN A 84 6.03 -14.44 -9.39
N PHE A 85 6.54 -14.01 -8.22
CA PHE A 85 7.63 -13.05 -8.17
C PHE A 85 8.97 -13.63 -8.65
N ALA A 86 9.30 -14.85 -8.23
CA ALA A 86 10.51 -15.54 -8.67
C ALA A 86 10.48 -15.76 -10.20
N ALA A 87 9.33 -16.16 -10.76
CA ALA A 87 9.13 -16.25 -12.20
C ALA A 87 9.30 -14.89 -12.89
N PHE A 88 8.76 -13.80 -12.32
CA PHE A 88 8.91 -12.44 -12.86
C PHE A 88 10.38 -11.99 -12.91
N LEU A 89 11.18 -12.31 -11.87
CA LEU A 89 12.61 -11.99 -11.85
C LEU A 89 13.50 -13.00 -12.58
N GLY A 90 12.95 -14.10 -13.10
CA GLY A 90 13.74 -15.20 -13.65
C GLY A 90 14.59 -15.93 -12.60
N LEU A 91 14.20 -15.89 -11.33
CA LEU A 91 14.82 -16.64 -10.24
C LEU A 91 14.20 -18.04 -10.18
N GLY A 92 15.03 -19.08 -10.10
CA GLY A 92 14.57 -20.47 -9.95
C GLY A 92 13.87 -20.73 -8.60
N ASN A 93 13.30 -21.93 -8.43
CA ASN A 93 12.58 -22.33 -7.22
C ASN A 93 13.38 -22.07 -5.93
N LEU A 94 12.88 -21.18 -5.08
CA LEU A 94 13.43 -20.85 -3.77
C LEU A 94 12.83 -21.81 -2.72
N SER A 95 13.47 -22.96 -2.51
CA SER A 95 13.14 -23.89 -1.41
C SER A 95 14.25 -23.85 -0.34
N GLY A 96 14.01 -23.12 0.74
CA GLY A 96 14.90 -23.02 1.91
C GLY A 96 14.19 -23.39 3.22
N PRO A 97 14.94 -23.68 4.30
CA PRO A 97 14.37 -23.93 5.63
C PRO A 97 13.56 -22.73 6.13
N ILE A 98 12.71 -22.92 7.16
CA ILE A 98 11.93 -21.82 7.77
C ILE A 98 12.91 -20.85 8.43
N ILE A 99 13.24 -19.76 7.73
CA ILE A 99 14.06 -18.67 8.24
C ILE A 99 13.20 -17.73 9.09
N GLU A 100 13.71 -17.34 10.26
CA GLU A 100 13.14 -16.27 11.08
C GLU A 100 12.99 -14.99 10.24
N LEU A 101 11.77 -14.47 10.18
CA LEU A 101 11.45 -13.25 9.44
C LEU A 101 12.23 -12.07 10.04
N GLU A 102 12.87 -11.27 9.19
CA GLU A 102 13.62 -10.10 9.64
C GLU A 102 12.68 -9.06 10.27
N SER A 103 11.45 -8.97 9.76
CA SER A 103 10.43 -8.08 10.32
C SER A 103 10.07 -8.40 11.77
N GLU A 104 10.21 -9.65 12.24
CA GLU A 104 9.83 -10.02 13.61
C GLU A 104 10.70 -9.31 14.67
N LYS A 105 11.97 -9.01 14.36
CA LYS A 105 12.85 -8.21 15.24
C LYS A 105 12.36 -6.77 15.43
N TRP A 106 11.60 -6.28 14.47
CA TRP A 106 11.09 -4.91 14.40
C TRP A 106 9.60 -4.82 14.70
N LYS A 107 8.97 -5.92 15.08
CA LYS A 107 7.53 -6.02 15.27
C LYS A 107 7.05 -5.06 16.36
N PRO A 108 6.00 -4.27 16.10
CA PRO A 108 5.47 -3.38 17.11
C PRO A 108 4.78 -4.15 18.23
N LEU A 109 4.84 -3.59 19.44
CA LEU A 109 3.91 -3.94 20.51
C LEU A 109 2.53 -3.35 20.17
N ILE A 110 1.50 -4.18 20.19
CA ILE A 110 0.12 -3.77 19.88
C ILE A 110 -0.67 -3.59 21.18
N LEU A 111 -1.14 -2.37 21.43
CA LEU A 111 -2.00 -2.04 22.56
C LEU A 111 -3.45 -1.93 22.06
N ARG A 112 -4.34 -2.77 22.58
CA ARG A 112 -5.75 -2.87 22.13
C ARG A 112 -6.77 -2.39 23.16
N HIS A 113 -6.36 -2.21 24.40
CA HIS A 113 -7.25 -1.87 25.51
C HIS A 113 -6.79 -0.57 26.15
N CYS A 114 -7.74 0.32 26.42
CA CYS A 114 -7.47 1.56 27.15
C CYS A 114 -7.36 1.28 28.65
N THR A 115 -6.23 1.61 29.26
CA THR A 115 -6.00 1.54 30.71
C THR A 115 -6.05 2.94 31.33
N GLU A 116 -6.15 3.04 32.65
CA GLU A 116 -6.20 4.34 33.36
C GLU A 116 -4.94 5.18 33.14
N ASP A 117 -3.77 4.55 33.07
CA ASP A 117 -2.48 5.23 32.83
C ASP A 117 -2.21 5.56 31.35
N MET A 118 -3.09 5.14 30.44
CA MET A 118 -2.89 5.36 29.01
C MET A 118 -3.30 6.79 28.62
N PRO A 119 -2.49 7.52 27.84
CA PRO A 119 -2.87 8.86 27.41
C PRO A 119 -4.18 8.84 26.59
N PRO A 120 -5.10 9.81 26.81
CA PRO A 120 -6.41 9.81 26.16
C PRO A 120 -6.39 9.79 24.62
N TYR A 121 -5.29 10.26 24.02
CA TYR A 121 -5.11 10.33 22.57
C TYR A 121 -4.61 9.02 21.93
N TYR A 122 -4.37 7.96 22.71
CA TYR A 122 -4.00 6.64 22.18
C TYR A 122 -5.21 5.98 21.56
N ALA A 123 -5.00 5.26 20.45
CA ALA A 123 -6.10 4.70 19.66
C ALA A 123 -7.14 3.88 20.47
N PRO A 124 -6.77 2.99 21.41
CA PRO A 124 -7.74 2.28 22.24
C PRO A 124 -8.64 3.20 23.09
N CYS A 125 -8.11 4.34 23.54
CA CYS A 125 -8.81 5.30 24.39
C CYS A 125 -9.70 6.27 23.60
N LEU A 126 -9.43 6.47 22.31
CA LEU A 126 -10.21 7.35 21.44
C LEU A 126 -11.67 6.89 21.30
N THR A 127 -11.96 5.58 21.47
CA THR A 127 -13.32 5.03 21.42
C THR A 127 -14.28 5.65 22.45
N LYS A 128 -13.74 6.21 23.54
CA LYS A 128 -14.52 6.93 24.58
C LYS A 128 -14.95 8.33 24.14
N PHE A 129 -14.25 8.92 23.17
CA PHE A 129 -14.40 10.32 22.78
C PHE A 129 -14.94 10.50 21.36
N ILE A 130 -14.82 9.46 20.51
CA ILE A 130 -15.25 9.48 19.13
C ILE A 130 -16.46 8.53 18.98
N PRO A 131 -17.70 9.05 18.80
CA PRO A 131 -18.94 8.27 18.94
C PRO A 131 -19.07 7.04 18.01
N ASN A 132 -18.47 7.11 16.84
CA ASN A 132 -18.54 6.07 15.81
C ASN A 132 -17.22 5.31 15.65
N LEU A 133 -16.19 5.61 16.45
CA LEU A 133 -14.98 4.79 16.49
C LEU A 133 -15.27 3.57 17.38
N GLU A 134 -15.43 2.41 16.77
CA GLU A 134 -15.75 1.18 17.51
C GLU A 134 -14.50 0.42 17.97
N TYR A 135 -13.37 0.63 17.31
CA TYR A 135 -12.12 -0.06 17.63
C TYR A 135 -10.92 0.82 17.33
N GLY A 136 -9.90 0.76 18.20
CA GLY A 136 -8.60 1.36 17.95
C GLY A 136 -7.49 0.52 18.56
N GLU A 137 -6.39 0.36 17.84
CA GLU A 137 -5.15 -0.19 18.37
C GLU A 137 -3.97 0.75 18.13
N GLU A 138 -3.13 0.88 19.16
CA GLU A 138 -1.88 1.65 19.10
C GLU A 138 -0.73 0.67 18.85
N LEU A 139 0.14 1.00 17.90
CA LEU A 139 1.34 0.24 17.56
C LEU A 139 2.54 1.01 18.10
N VAL A 140 3.31 0.39 18.99
CA VAL A 140 4.55 0.96 19.53
C VAL A 140 5.71 0.22 18.89
N TYR A 141 6.42 0.90 17.99
CA TYR A 141 7.51 0.32 17.24
C TYR A 141 8.82 0.38 18.04
N PRO A 142 9.71 -0.62 17.91
CA PRO A 142 11.05 -0.54 18.47
C PRO A 142 11.82 0.67 17.93
N ASP A 143 12.68 1.23 18.78
CA ASP A 143 13.59 2.29 18.37
C ASP A 143 14.63 1.73 17.39
N PHE A 144 15.09 2.56 16.44
CA PHE A 144 16.07 2.13 15.45
C PHE A 144 17.01 3.26 15.03
N GLU A 145 18.15 2.89 14.46
CA GLU A 145 19.14 3.83 13.96
C GLU A 145 19.33 3.68 12.46
N ALA A 146 19.54 4.81 11.78
CA ALA A 146 19.97 4.87 10.40
C ALA A 146 21.29 5.64 10.27
N ALA A 147 22.08 5.30 9.26
CA ALA A 147 23.21 6.14 8.89
C ALA A 147 22.68 7.46 8.30
N LEU A 148 23.36 8.56 8.61
CA LEU A 148 23.16 9.81 7.89
C LEU A 148 23.47 9.59 6.41
N PRO A 149 22.69 10.18 5.49
CA PRO A 149 23.03 10.14 4.08
C PRO A 149 24.43 10.69 3.83
N GLY A 150 25.08 10.19 2.78
CA GLY A 150 26.32 10.80 2.30
C GLY A 150 26.00 12.14 1.62
N PHE A 151 26.67 13.21 2.03
CA PHE A 151 26.53 14.54 1.43
C PHE A 151 27.84 14.96 0.76
N PHE A 152 27.74 15.73 -0.32
CA PHE A 152 28.92 16.25 -1.02
C PHE A 152 29.74 17.20 -0.15
N ASN A 153 29.07 17.95 0.73
CA ASN A 153 29.71 18.86 1.68
C ASN A 153 28.85 19.02 2.94
N LEU A 154 29.44 19.66 3.96
CA LEU A 154 28.77 19.89 5.25
C LEU A 154 27.57 20.84 5.13
N GLN A 155 27.59 21.80 4.20
CA GLN A 155 26.49 22.74 4.01
C GLN A 155 25.23 22.03 3.51
N ASP A 156 25.37 21.13 2.54
CA ASP A 156 24.27 20.30 2.03
C ASP A 156 23.69 19.41 3.14
N ALA A 157 24.57 18.82 3.96
CA ALA A 157 24.15 18.01 5.12
C ALA A 157 23.34 18.85 6.11
N GLN A 158 23.82 20.04 6.45
CA GLN A 158 23.15 20.95 7.39
C GLN A 158 21.83 21.46 6.82
N THR A 159 21.78 21.87 5.55
CA THR A 159 20.55 22.28 4.87
C THR A 159 19.54 21.14 4.86
N TRP A 160 19.96 19.92 4.50
CA TRP A 160 19.07 18.76 4.53
C TRP A 160 18.55 18.46 5.94
N LEU A 161 19.42 18.49 6.96
CA LEU A 161 19.02 18.29 8.36
C LEU A 161 18.04 19.36 8.83
N GLN A 162 18.29 20.63 8.52
CA GLN A 162 17.40 21.73 8.88
C GLN A 162 16.05 21.63 8.17
N THR A 163 16.04 21.29 6.87
CA THR A 163 14.80 21.12 6.09
C THR A 163 13.98 19.94 6.60
N ASN A 164 14.62 18.82 6.96
CA ASN A 164 13.90 17.60 7.33
C ASN A 164 13.59 17.51 8.82
N TYR A 165 14.44 18.06 9.69
CA TYR A 165 14.37 17.89 11.15
C TYR A 165 14.27 19.20 11.94
N GLY A 166 14.40 20.35 11.28
CA GLY A 166 14.35 21.66 11.93
C GLY A 166 15.67 22.12 12.56
N PRO A 167 15.70 23.34 13.12
CA PRO A 167 16.92 23.94 13.68
C PRO A 167 17.36 23.28 15.00
N ASP A 168 16.42 22.78 15.78
CA ASP A 168 16.70 21.97 16.95
C ASP A 168 16.90 20.54 16.46
N THR A 169 18.14 20.05 16.38
CA THR A 169 18.48 18.67 15.94
C THR A 169 17.99 17.56 16.90
N GLN A 170 17.05 17.92 17.79
CA GLN A 170 16.12 17.08 18.55
C GLN A 170 14.65 17.39 18.15
N GLY A 171 14.43 17.74 16.89
CA GLY A 171 13.18 18.30 16.42
C GLY A 171 12.11 17.23 16.31
N GLN A 172 11.04 17.40 17.08
CA GLN A 172 9.73 16.89 16.70
C GLN A 172 9.36 17.54 15.36
N THR A 173 9.62 16.87 14.24
CA THR A 173 9.14 17.33 12.94
C THR A 173 7.64 17.22 12.96
N SER A 174 6.96 18.35 13.16
CA SER A 174 5.50 18.56 13.01
C SER A 174 4.63 17.33 13.27
N SER A 175 4.97 16.63 14.37
CA SER A 175 4.37 15.44 14.96
C SER A 175 4.87 14.02 14.50
N ASN A 176 5.15 13.16 15.48
CA ASN A 176 5.50 11.73 15.42
C ASN A 176 6.90 11.23 15.02
N LYS A 177 7.86 12.08 14.64
CA LYS A 177 9.26 11.62 14.53
C LYS A 177 10.09 12.22 15.67
N ARG A 178 10.45 11.41 16.66
CA ARG A 178 11.50 11.77 17.63
C ARG A 178 12.83 11.31 17.04
N VAL A 179 13.40 12.15 16.18
CA VAL A 179 14.70 11.87 15.56
C VAL A 179 15.77 12.62 16.34
N ILE A 180 16.79 11.90 16.78
CA ILE A 180 18.00 12.46 17.36
C ILE A 180 19.08 12.37 16.30
N VAL A 181 19.68 13.50 15.96
CA VAL A 181 20.78 13.54 14.99
C VAL A 181 22.11 13.44 15.75
N ASP A 182 22.80 12.31 15.65
CA ASP A 182 24.18 12.17 16.11
C ASP A 182 25.13 12.47 14.95
N GLN A 183 25.48 13.76 14.81
CA GLN A 183 26.44 14.20 13.79
C GLN A 183 27.85 13.63 14.02
N ARG A 184 28.23 13.28 15.25
CA ARG A 184 29.57 12.76 15.54
C ARG A 184 29.73 11.34 15.02
N GLN A 185 28.68 10.54 15.16
CA GLN A 185 28.67 9.15 14.68
C GLN A 185 28.14 9.03 13.26
N GLY A 186 27.61 10.10 12.68
CA GLY A 186 26.99 10.03 11.36
C GLY A 186 25.67 9.25 11.40
N ARG A 187 24.85 9.42 12.45
CA ARG A 187 23.65 8.61 12.71
C ARG A 187 22.39 9.45 12.94
N LEU A 188 21.25 8.82 12.63
CA LEU A 188 19.90 9.26 12.96
C LEU A 188 19.28 8.21 13.88
N VAL A 189 18.87 8.58 15.08
CA VAL A 189 18.19 7.69 16.03
C VAL A 189 16.70 8.02 16.03
N PHE A 190 15.87 7.06 15.68
CA PHE A 190 14.41 7.18 15.67
C PHE A 190 13.87 6.54 16.93
N THR A 191 13.25 7.35 17.79
CA THR A 191 12.75 6.89 19.09
C THR A 191 11.25 7.10 19.26
N GLY A 192 10.61 6.24 20.06
CA GLY A 192 9.20 6.39 20.43
C GLY A 192 8.25 6.46 19.24
N VAL A 193 8.60 5.76 18.15
CA VAL A 193 7.85 5.73 16.90
C VAL A 193 6.57 4.93 17.11
N ARG A 194 5.45 5.46 16.61
CA ARG A 194 4.11 4.91 16.85
C ARG A 194 3.30 4.85 15.58
N GLY A 195 2.25 4.03 15.59
CA GLY A 195 1.20 3.99 14.58
C GLY A 195 -0.15 3.73 15.21
N GLN A 196 -1.22 3.97 14.47
CA GLN A 196 -2.60 3.76 14.91
C GLN A 196 -3.41 3.06 13.84
N ASN A 197 -4.20 2.06 14.21
CA ASN A 197 -5.25 1.54 13.34
C ASN A 197 -6.60 1.82 14.01
N LEU A 198 -7.52 2.41 13.26
CA LEU A 198 -8.84 2.83 13.72
C LEU A 198 -9.90 2.14 12.86
N ALA A 199 -10.96 1.64 13.50
CA ALA A 199 -12.13 1.14 12.77
C ALA A 199 -13.39 1.87 13.21
N PHE A 200 -14.04 2.51 12.25
CA PHE A 200 -15.27 3.26 12.43
C PHE A 200 -16.48 2.41 12.04
N ARG A 201 -17.56 2.52 12.79
CA ARG A 201 -18.83 1.84 12.48
C ARG A 201 -19.79 2.77 11.74
N ASN A 202 -20.53 2.19 10.80
CA ASN A 202 -21.65 2.82 10.09
C ASN A 202 -21.31 4.22 9.57
N VAL A 203 -20.33 4.29 8.67
CA VAL A 203 -19.86 5.54 8.08
C VAL A 203 -20.17 5.61 6.60
N ARG A 204 -20.51 6.79 6.11
CA ARG A 204 -20.45 7.08 4.68
C ARG A 204 -19.02 7.38 4.28
N PHE A 205 -18.61 6.81 3.17
CA PHE A 205 -17.32 7.06 2.54
C PHE A 205 -17.57 7.60 1.13
N SER A 206 -16.90 8.70 0.81
CA SER A 206 -16.84 9.29 -0.53
C SER A 206 -15.39 9.66 -0.81
N GLU A 207 -14.81 9.23 -1.93
CA GLU A 207 -13.40 9.52 -2.24
C GLU A 207 -13.13 11.03 -2.38
N ASP A 208 -14.09 11.78 -2.93
CA ASP A 208 -14.00 13.24 -3.11
C ASP A 208 -13.85 14.00 -1.79
N SER A 209 -14.21 13.37 -0.66
CA SER A 209 -14.05 13.96 0.67
C SER A 209 -12.62 13.83 1.23
N LEU A 210 -11.78 13.00 0.62
CA LEU A 210 -10.39 12.86 1.04
C LEU A 210 -9.55 13.97 0.40
N ALA A 211 -8.78 14.70 1.21
CA ALA A 211 -7.91 15.74 0.67
C ALA A 211 -6.88 15.10 -0.28
N HIS A 212 -6.81 15.56 -1.53
CA HIS A 212 -5.81 15.10 -2.50
C HIS A 212 -4.42 15.73 -2.29
N SER A 213 -4.23 16.54 -1.25
CA SER A 213 -3.01 17.28 -0.97
C SER A 213 -2.24 16.68 0.20
N TRP A 214 -0.92 16.71 0.09
CA TRP A 214 -0.03 16.32 1.17
C TRP A 214 -0.14 17.31 2.33
N VAL A 215 -0.62 16.85 3.48
CA VAL A 215 -0.73 17.69 4.67
C VAL A 215 0.55 17.54 5.52
N PRO A 216 1.20 18.65 5.93
CA PRO A 216 2.55 18.63 6.52
C PRO A 216 2.62 18.25 8.01
N ASP A 217 1.51 18.19 8.74
CA ASP A 217 1.50 17.73 10.14
C ASP A 217 1.41 16.19 10.25
N SER A 218 1.18 15.62 11.44
CA SER A 218 1.06 14.16 11.64
C SER A 218 -0.19 13.73 12.41
N SER A 219 -1.18 14.61 12.47
CA SER A 219 -2.53 14.24 12.90
C SER A 219 -3.23 13.29 11.91
N HIS A 220 -2.55 12.95 10.80
CA HIS A 220 -3.15 12.31 9.64
C HIS A 220 -3.36 10.81 9.73
N CYS A 221 -4.50 10.44 9.16
CA CYS A 221 -4.77 9.14 8.64
C CYS A 221 -4.38 9.05 7.15
N LEU A 222 -4.26 7.82 6.64
CA LEU A 222 -4.07 7.54 5.21
C LEU A 222 -2.81 8.18 4.61
N GLY A 223 -1.75 8.27 5.40
CA GLY A 223 -0.44 8.67 4.88
C GLY A 223 -0.26 10.12 4.49
N HIS A 224 -0.64 11.01 5.42
CA HIS A 224 -0.52 12.47 5.37
C HIS A 224 -1.75 13.21 4.81
N MET A 225 -2.93 12.61 4.90
CA MET A 225 -3.98 12.93 3.92
C MET A 225 -5.36 13.26 4.46
N THR A 226 -5.73 12.89 5.69
CA THR A 226 -7.07 13.23 6.19
C THR A 226 -7.18 13.24 7.70
N SER A 227 -8.02 14.15 8.20
CA SER A 227 -8.53 14.15 9.57
C SER A 227 -9.58 13.05 9.73
N THR A 228 -9.64 12.39 10.89
CA THR A 228 -10.73 11.46 11.19
C THR A 228 -12.09 12.15 11.34
N ALA A 229 -12.12 13.47 11.45
CA ALA A 229 -13.34 14.25 11.66
C ALA A 229 -14.41 14.01 10.58
N MET A 230 -14.00 13.73 9.35
CA MET A 230 -14.90 13.40 8.25
C MET A 230 -15.71 12.13 8.51
N PHE A 231 -15.19 11.20 9.31
CA PHE A 231 -15.91 9.98 9.69
C PHE A 231 -16.84 10.23 10.87
N HIS A 232 -16.71 11.30 11.64
CA HIS A 232 -17.51 11.53 12.85
C HIS A 232 -18.98 11.91 12.55
N LEU A 233 -19.24 12.44 11.36
CA LEU A 233 -20.52 13.06 11.00
C LEU A 233 -21.51 12.06 10.41
N GLN A 234 -22.12 11.24 11.27
CA GLN A 234 -23.44 10.69 10.94
C GLN A 234 -24.28 10.23 12.14
N GLN A 235 -24.38 11.05 13.18
CA GLN A 235 -25.56 10.93 14.03
C GLN A 235 -26.73 11.60 13.32
N GLN A 236 -27.58 10.80 12.68
CA GLN A 236 -28.95 11.18 12.39
C GLN A 236 -29.57 11.72 13.68
N GLN A 237 -29.90 13.01 13.72
CA GLN A 237 -30.96 13.44 14.62
C GLN A 237 -32.26 12.87 14.04
N PRO A 238 -32.98 11.99 14.74
CA PRO A 238 -34.34 11.69 14.34
C PRO A 238 -35.14 12.99 14.50
N GLY A 239 -35.66 13.50 13.40
CA GLY A 239 -36.38 14.77 13.37
C GLY A 239 -37.59 14.76 14.30
N GLU A 240 -37.48 15.45 15.43
CA GLU A 240 -38.63 16.11 16.04
C GLU A 240 -38.90 17.39 15.23
N LYS A 241 -39.82 17.28 14.28
CA LYS A 241 -40.51 18.44 13.72
C LYS A 241 -41.43 19.02 14.78
N GLU A 242 -40.90 19.82 15.71
CA GLU A 242 -41.74 20.79 16.42
C GLU A 242 -41.87 22.05 15.58
N GLY A 243 -43.09 22.29 15.11
CA GLY A 243 -43.45 23.49 14.37
C GLY A 243 -43.36 24.73 15.26
N GLY A 244 -42.43 25.62 14.93
CA GLY A 244 -42.37 26.98 15.47
C GLY A 244 -42.16 27.98 14.34
N LYS A 245 -43.25 28.59 13.88
CA LYS A 245 -43.20 29.82 13.09
C LYS A 245 -42.76 30.95 14.02
N GLU A 246 -41.56 31.49 13.84
CA GLU A 246 -41.27 32.87 14.24
C GLU A 246 -40.43 33.59 13.19
N GLU A 247 -41.01 34.67 12.67
CA GLU A 247 -40.38 35.64 11.77
C GLU A 247 -39.39 36.50 12.57
N GLY A 248 -38.13 36.54 12.14
CA GLY A 248 -37.11 37.40 12.75
C GLY A 248 -36.06 37.85 11.75
N LYS A 249 -36.31 39.00 11.09
CA LYS A 249 -35.30 39.78 10.36
C LYS A 249 -34.12 40.13 11.28
N LYS A 250 -32.87 39.82 10.88
CA LYS A 250 -31.70 40.60 11.27
C LYS A 250 -30.53 40.43 10.28
N ASN A 251 -30.02 41.58 9.85
CA ASN A 251 -28.79 41.76 9.09
C ASN A 251 -27.56 41.44 9.95
N GLY A 252 -26.55 40.79 9.38
CA GLY A 252 -25.23 40.63 9.98
C GLY A 252 -24.25 40.00 9.00
N LYS A 253 -23.19 40.75 8.65
CA LYS A 253 -22.15 40.42 7.68
C LYS A 253 -21.12 39.41 8.23
N GLU A 254 -20.76 38.49 7.35
CA GLU A 254 -19.40 37.99 7.01
C GLU A 254 -18.47 37.53 8.15
N GLY A 255 -18.42 36.21 8.30
CA GLY A 255 -17.21 35.45 8.61
C GLY A 255 -17.34 34.10 7.90
N GLU A 256 -16.67 33.93 6.77
CA GLU A 256 -16.68 32.71 5.94
C GLU A 256 -16.12 31.52 6.74
N MET A 257 -17.02 30.68 7.25
CA MET A 257 -16.75 29.32 7.68
C MET A 257 -17.22 28.43 6.54
N GLU A 258 -16.30 27.65 5.94
CA GLU A 258 -16.58 26.75 4.82
C GLU A 258 -17.81 25.90 5.10
N GLN A 259 -18.85 26.18 4.33
CA GLN A 259 -20.13 25.51 4.36
C GLN A 259 -19.96 24.15 3.67
N TRP A 260 -19.59 23.12 4.44
CA TRP A 260 -19.57 21.75 3.97
C TRP A 260 -20.99 21.29 3.63
N ALA A 261 -21.09 20.52 2.54
CA ALA A 261 -22.25 20.05 1.81
C ALA A 261 -23.58 19.98 2.60
N GLY A 262 -24.63 20.56 2.02
CA GLY A 262 -26.00 20.40 2.51
C GLY A 262 -26.41 18.93 2.63
N GLU A 263 -27.38 18.66 3.51
CA GLU A 263 -27.90 17.31 3.72
C GLU A 263 -28.30 16.69 2.38
N PRO A 264 -27.82 15.47 2.07
CA PRO A 264 -28.17 14.80 0.82
C PRO A 264 -29.68 14.56 0.77
N SER A 265 -30.25 14.68 -0.43
CA SER A 265 -31.68 14.44 -0.61
C SER A 265 -31.99 12.98 -0.28
N PRO A 266 -33.21 12.64 0.21
CA PRO A 266 -33.59 11.26 0.50
C PRO A 266 -33.39 10.27 -0.67
N GLN A 267 -33.36 10.77 -1.91
CA GLN A 267 -33.07 9.96 -3.10
C GLN A 267 -31.59 9.59 -3.22
N GLU A 268 -30.67 10.44 -2.77
CA GLU A 268 -29.22 10.12 -2.77
C GLU A 268 -28.85 9.08 -1.70
N GLU A 269 -29.72 8.86 -0.72
CA GLU A 269 -29.54 7.85 0.33
C GLU A 269 -29.91 6.42 -0.15
N GLU A 270 -30.79 6.31 -1.16
CA GLU A 270 -31.21 5.02 -1.74
C GLU A 270 -30.16 4.41 -2.69
N ASP A 271 -29.24 5.21 -3.23
CA ASP A 271 -28.23 4.77 -4.21
C ASP A 271 -26.88 4.34 -3.58
N LEU A 272 -26.74 4.40 -2.26
CA LEU A 272 -25.49 4.04 -1.59
C LEU A 272 -25.30 2.52 -1.54
N GLU A 273 -24.17 2.06 -2.06
CA GLU A 273 -23.78 0.66 -1.92
C GLU A 273 -23.45 0.35 -0.45
N LEU A 274 -24.16 -0.62 0.14
CA LEU A 274 -23.88 -1.10 1.48
C LEU A 274 -22.71 -2.09 1.46
N VAL A 275 -21.63 -1.75 2.15
CA VAL A 275 -20.42 -2.55 2.30
C VAL A 275 -20.25 -2.97 3.75
N GLU A 276 -20.04 -4.26 3.97
CA GLU A 276 -19.85 -4.82 5.32
C GLU A 276 -18.57 -4.30 5.96
N GLU A 277 -17.44 -4.43 5.26
CA GLU A 277 -16.14 -4.06 5.76
C GLU A 277 -15.33 -3.42 4.62
N ALA A 278 -14.72 -2.27 4.88
CA ALA A 278 -13.80 -1.65 3.94
C ALA A 278 -12.54 -1.15 4.64
N ALA A 279 -11.42 -1.09 3.92
CA ALA A 279 -10.17 -0.51 4.38
C ALA A 279 -9.66 0.50 3.35
N VAL A 280 -9.33 1.70 3.81
CA VAL A 280 -8.92 2.82 2.93
C VAL A 280 -7.40 2.92 2.89
N TYR A 281 -6.84 3.01 1.68
CA TYR A 281 -5.41 3.23 1.43
C TYR A 281 -5.20 4.25 0.31
N VAL A 282 -6.07 5.24 0.24
CA VAL A 282 -6.01 6.32 -0.75
C VAL A 282 -4.87 7.28 -0.38
N THR A 283 -3.90 7.43 -1.29
CA THR A 283 -2.81 8.41 -1.18
C THR A 283 -2.67 9.19 -2.50
N PRO A 284 -2.16 10.45 -2.52
CA PRO A 284 -2.00 11.22 -3.74
C PRO A 284 -1.04 10.51 -4.66
N ASP A 285 -1.32 10.59 -5.96
CA ASP A 285 -0.49 10.01 -7.00
C ASP A 285 -0.15 8.52 -6.73
N SER A 286 -1.03 7.78 -6.02
CA SER A 286 -0.84 6.36 -5.67
C SER A 286 -0.76 5.46 -6.90
N GLU A 287 -1.17 5.95 -8.06
CA GLU A 287 -0.98 5.30 -9.35
C GLU A 287 0.48 5.27 -9.83
N ARG A 288 1.39 6.01 -9.17
CA ARG A 288 2.83 6.01 -9.47
C ARG A 288 3.57 5.06 -8.55
N TYR A 289 4.45 4.23 -9.12
CA TYR A 289 5.22 3.22 -8.41
C TYR A 289 5.86 3.71 -7.11
N GLN A 290 6.59 4.83 -7.15
CA GLN A 290 7.30 5.34 -5.97
C GLN A 290 6.32 5.73 -4.86
N HIS A 291 5.25 6.45 -5.20
CA HIS A 291 4.27 6.88 -4.21
C HIS A 291 3.42 5.72 -3.69
N TRP A 292 3.09 4.75 -4.53
CA TRP A 292 2.45 3.51 -4.09
C TRP A 292 3.33 2.80 -3.06
N LEU A 293 4.61 2.59 -3.40
CA LEU A 293 5.57 1.91 -2.55
C LEU A 293 5.78 2.64 -1.23
N ASP A 294 5.91 3.97 -1.28
CA ASP A 294 6.24 4.75 -0.10
C ASP A 294 5.01 5.06 0.75
N HIS A 295 3.85 5.32 0.16
CA HIS A 295 2.69 5.87 0.87
C HIS A 295 1.50 4.93 0.98
N THR A 296 1.26 4.07 -0.02
CA THR A 296 0.14 3.12 0.02
C THR A 296 0.51 1.84 0.77
N THR A 297 1.71 1.28 0.54
CA THR A 297 2.07 -0.01 1.15
C THR A 297 2.25 0.04 2.66
N LYS A 298 2.70 1.17 3.21
CA LYS A 298 3.02 1.29 4.65
C LYS A 298 1.77 1.21 5.55
N PRO A 299 0.69 1.98 5.30
CA PRO A 299 -0.56 1.81 6.05
C PRO A 299 -1.12 0.41 5.87
N LEU A 300 -1.00 -0.16 4.67
CA LEU A 300 -1.43 -1.53 4.37
C LEU A 300 -0.66 -2.56 5.21
N MET A 301 0.68 -2.47 5.27
CA MET A 301 1.51 -3.33 6.12
C MET A 301 1.19 -3.16 7.61
N GLN A 302 0.90 -1.94 8.06
CA GLN A 302 0.56 -1.66 9.45
C GLN A 302 -0.75 -2.31 9.88
N SER A 303 -1.72 -2.43 8.97
CA SER A 303 -3.06 -2.94 9.26
C SER A 303 -3.35 -4.30 8.65
N ALA A 304 -2.36 -4.96 8.04
CA ALA A 304 -2.55 -6.21 7.31
C ALA A 304 -3.21 -7.32 8.15
N HIS A 305 -2.99 -7.36 9.47
CA HIS A 305 -3.61 -8.35 10.37
C HIS A 305 -5.08 -8.05 10.70
N LEU A 306 -5.59 -6.87 10.35
CA LEU A 306 -6.98 -6.47 10.48
C LEU A 306 -7.77 -6.67 9.18
N ILE A 307 -7.09 -6.90 8.06
CA ILE A 307 -7.72 -7.16 6.76
C ILE A 307 -8.18 -8.62 6.71
N SER A 308 -9.46 -8.82 6.45
CA SER A 308 -10.08 -10.12 6.23
C SER A 308 -10.33 -10.35 4.73
N GLY A 309 -10.67 -11.59 4.34
CA GLY A 309 -11.08 -11.89 2.95
C GLY A 309 -12.40 -11.23 2.53
N ARG A 310 -13.12 -10.59 3.46
CA ARG A 310 -14.36 -9.84 3.22
C ARG A 310 -14.15 -8.33 3.15
N THR A 311 -13.01 -7.85 3.62
CA THR A 311 -12.67 -6.42 3.60
C THR A 311 -12.52 -5.97 2.15
N ARG A 312 -13.33 -4.99 1.73
CA ARG A 312 -13.09 -4.28 0.47
C ARG A 312 -11.93 -3.32 0.65
N ILE A 313 -11.00 -3.34 -0.27
CA ILE A 313 -9.84 -2.45 -0.27
C ILE A 313 -10.21 -1.27 -1.17
N LEU A 314 -10.08 -0.05 -0.63
CA LEU A 314 -10.27 1.21 -1.34
C LEU A 314 -8.89 1.82 -1.59
N PRO A 315 -8.23 1.49 -2.72
CA PRO A 315 -6.86 1.87 -2.98
C PRO A 315 -6.75 3.25 -3.67
N GLY A 316 -7.89 3.95 -3.84
CA GLY A 316 -8.04 5.20 -4.60
C GLY A 316 -8.05 4.97 -6.11
N SER A 317 -7.71 6.00 -6.87
CA SER A 317 -7.58 6.00 -8.33
C SER A 317 -6.59 4.97 -8.94
N THR A 318 -5.95 4.13 -8.13
CA THR A 318 -4.95 3.12 -8.53
C THR A 318 -5.47 2.01 -9.43
N LEU A 319 -6.76 1.66 -9.40
CA LEU A 319 -7.33 0.71 -10.37
C LEU A 319 -7.27 1.26 -11.80
N GLY A 320 -7.25 2.59 -11.94
CA GLY A 320 -6.96 3.30 -13.18
C GLY A 320 -5.46 3.54 -13.44
N SER A 321 -4.55 2.95 -12.66
CA SER A 321 -3.12 3.26 -12.80
C SER A 321 -2.61 2.94 -14.20
N LYS A 322 -2.05 3.99 -14.83
CA LYS A 322 -1.37 3.88 -16.12
C LYS A 322 -0.08 3.07 -16.03
N GLN A 323 0.47 2.84 -14.84
CA GLN A 323 1.69 2.07 -14.64
C GLN A 323 1.36 0.59 -14.39
N PRO A 324 1.71 -0.33 -15.32
CA PRO A 324 1.41 -1.76 -15.16
C PRO A 324 2.02 -2.37 -13.89
N ILE A 325 3.16 -1.83 -13.44
CA ILE A 325 3.84 -2.32 -12.23
C ILE A 325 2.99 -2.15 -10.97
N VAL A 326 2.29 -1.03 -10.79
CA VAL A 326 1.44 -0.81 -9.60
C VAL A 326 0.32 -1.84 -9.53
N ARG A 327 -0.33 -2.10 -10.67
CA ARG A 327 -1.35 -3.16 -10.78
C ARG A 327 -0.78 -4.54 -10.47
N THR A 328 0.42 -4.83 -10.97
CA THR A 328 1.13 -6.10 -10.70
C THR A 328 1.48 -6.25 -9.22
N MET A 329 1.88 -5.17 -8.55
CA MET A 329 2.26 -5.21 -7.14
C MET A 329 1.07 -5.45 -6.21
N TRP A 330 -0.13 -4.97 -6.56
CA TRP A 330 -1.35 -5.36 -5.85
C TRP A 330 -1.59 -6.87 -5.93
N ASP A 331 -1.37 -7.47 -7.11
CA ASP A 331 -1.51 -8.92 -7.31
C ASP A 331 -0.45 -9.73 -6.52
N TRP A 332 0.66 -9.12 -6.10
CA TRP A 332 1.69 -9.77 -5.28
C TRP A 332 1.37 -9.84 -3.79
N LEU A 333 0.37 -9.10 -3.30
CA LEU A 333 0.03 -9.07 -1.88
C LEU A 333 -0.82 -10.30 -1.51
N PRO A 334 -0.27 -11.28 -0.75
CA PRO A 334 -0.93 -12.58 -0.56
C PRO A 334 -2.22 -12.51 0.27
N HIS A 335 -2.45 -11.42 1.01
CA HIS A 335 -3.62 -11.23 1.86
C HIS A 335 -4.69 -10.33 1.21
N ILE A 336 -4.47 -9.91 -0.04
CA ILE A 336 -5.41 -9.09 -0.81
C ILE A 336 -5.72 -9.81 -2.11
N ASN A 337 -6.98 -10.14 -2.29
CA ASN A 337 -7.48 -10.66 -3.55
C ASN A 337 -7.86 -9.50 -4.48
N LYS A 338 -7.64 -9.66 -5.78
CA LYS A 338 -7.98 -8.64 -6.78
C LYS A 338 -9.46 -8.27 -6.75
N SER A 339 -10.33 -9.21 -6.41
CA SER A 339 -11.77 -8.97 -6.25
C SER A 339 -12.13 -8.08 -5.04
N GLN A 340 -11.21 -7.88 -4.10
CA GLN A 340 -11.40 -6.97 -2.97
C GLN A 340 -11.11 -5.52 -3.36
N LEU A 341 -10.34 -5.28 -4.43
CA LEU A 341 -10.00 -3.94 -4.90
C LEU A 341 -11.23 -3.31 -5.57
N THR A 342 -11.71 -2.21 -5.00
CA THR A 342 -12.88 -1.46 -5.52
C THR A 342 -12.44 -0.13 -6.12
N GLY A 343 -13.08 0.28 -7.22
CA GLY A 343 -12.81 1.56 -7.90
C GLY A 343 -13.15 2.79 -7.04
N SER A 344 -12.64 3.94 -7.47
CA SER A 344 -12.72 5.23 -6.76
C SER A 344 -14.09 5.88 -6.73
N ASP A 345 -14.97 5.53 -7.66
CA ASP A 345 -16.15 6.34 -7.98
C ASP A 345 -17.38 6.01 -7.12
N ASN A 346 -17.19 5.33 -5.99
CA ASN A 346 -18.29 4.80 -5.20
C ASN A 346 -18.50 5.62 -3.92
N ASN A 347 -19.69 6.22 -3.80
CA ASN A 347 -20.23 6.59 -2.50
C ASN A 347 -20.70 5.31 -1.80
N LEU A 348 -20.06 4.98 -0.67
CA LEU A 348 -20.28 3.75 0.06
C LEU A 348 -20.92 4.04 1.41
N HIS A 349 -21.89 3.21 1.81
CA HIS A 349 -22.27 3.07 3.20
C HIS A 349 -21.48 1.89 3.77
N VAL A 350 -20.49 2.16 4.63
CA VAL A 350 -19.62 1.13 5.18
C VAL A 350 -19.98 0.82 6.63
N ARG A 351 -20.34 -0.42 6.92
CA ARG A 351 -20.66 -0.86 8.29
C ARG A 351 -19.44 -0.84 9.19
N ARG A 352 -18.26 -1.21 8.67
CA ARG A 352 -16.97 -1.10 9.36
C ARG A 352 -15.87 -0.58 8.43
N LEU A 353 -15.37 0.62 8.69
CA LEU A 353 -14.30 1.27 7.91
C LEU A 353 -12.98 1.26 8.68
N LEU A 354 -12.00 0.51 8.18
CA LEU A 354 -10.63 0.46 8.69
C LEU A 354 -9.78 1.57 8.06
N VAL A 355 -9.06 2.29 8.93
CA VAL A 355 -8.20 3.41 8.57
C VAL A 355 -6.90 3.30 9.36
N SER A 356 -5.76 3.32 8.65
CA SER A 356 -4.44 3.41 9.29
C SER A 356 -3.98 4.85 9.39
N CYS A 357 -3.49 5.23 10.57
CA CYS A 357 -3.05 6.57 10.90
C CYS A 357 -1.66 6.55 11.52
N ARG A 358 -1.00 7.72 11.51
CA ARG A 358 0.33 7.92 12.10
C ARG A 358 1.37 6.89 11.65
N VAL A 359 1.29 6.44 10.40
CA VAL A 359 2.13 5.34 9.90
C VAL A 359 3.59 5.79 9.87
N PRO A 360 4.53 5.03 10.47
CA PRO A 360 5.93 5.41 10.48
C PRO A 360 6.63 4.95 9.20
N TYR A 361 6.54 5.77 8.16
CA TYR A 361 7.03 5.51 6.80
C TYR A 361 8.46 4.99 6.68
N VAL A 362 9.33 5.33 7.63
CA VAL A 362 10.76 4.98 7.63
C VAL A 362 11.09 3.76 8.50
N HIS A 363 10.12 3.19 9.22
CA HIS A 363 10.40 2.14 10.20
C HIS A 363 10.72 0.79 9.53
N PRO A 364 11.82 0.10 9.93
CA PRO A 364 12.28 -1.13 9.27
C PRO A 364 11.21 -2.23 9.15
N TYR A 365 10.35 -2.37 10.17
CA TYR A 365 9.24 -3.33 10.16
C TYR A 365 8.42 -3.29 8.88
N LEU A 366 7.98 -2.10 8.46
CA LEU A 366 7.06 -1.97 7.31
C LEU A 366 7.77 -2.28 5.99
N PHE A 367 9.07 -2.03 5.89
CA PHE A 367 9.87 -2.41 4.71
C PHE A 367 10.11 -3.91 4.65
N PHE A 368 10.62 -4.49 5.73
CA PHE A 368 10.90 -5.93 5.79
C PHE A 368 9.61 -6.73 5.65
N ARG A 369 8.51 -6.28 6.26
CA ARG A 369 7.22 -6.96 6.15
C ARG A 369 6.72 -6.97 4.71
N LEU A 370 6.79 -5.84 4.00
CA LEU A 370 6.43 -5.78 2.58
C LEU A 370 7.34 -6.70 1.75
N GLN A 371 8.64 -6.61 1.98
CA GLN A 371 9.62 -7.43 1.27
C GLN A 371 9.34 -8.93 1.47
N GLU A 372 9.07 -9.35 2.70
CA GLU A 372 8.75 -10.74 3.04
C GLU A 372 7.41 -11.20 2.48
N MET A 373 6.42 -10.31 2.38
CA MET A 373 5.13 -10.63 1.78
C MET A 373 5.25 -10.87 0.28
N VAL A 374 6.06 -10.07 -0.42
CA VAL A 374 6.22 -10.14 -1.89
C VAL A 374 7.26 -11.19 -2.28
N LEU A 375 8.36 -11.29 -1.55
CA LEU A 375 9.51 -12.13 -1.89
C LEU A 375 9.57 -13.44 -1.10
N GLY A 376 8.79 -13.56 -0.02
CA GLY A 376 8.93 -14.63 0.95
C GLY A 376 9.99 -14.36 2.03
N ALA A 377 10.09 -15.28 2.99
CA ALA A 377 11.08 -15.23 4.09
C ALA A 377 12.54 -15.22 3.58
N GLU A 378 12.74 -15.82 2.39
CA GLU A 378 14.02 -15.95 1.68
C GLU A 378 14.39 -14.73 0.84
N ALA A 379 13.64 -13.62 1.00
CA ALA A 379 13.91 -12.36 0.33
C ALA A 379 15.43 -12.07 0.23
N PRO A 380 16.01 -11.90 -0.97
CA PRO A 380 17.46 -11.78 -1.12
C PRO A 380 18.02 -10.66 -0.25
N ARG A 381 18.81 -11.06 0.76
CA ARG A 381 19.52 -10.13 1.64
C ARG A 381 20.91 -9.92 1.09
N VAL A 382 21.05 -9.04 0.12
CA VAL A 382 22.38 -8.65 -0.36
C VAL A 382 23.06 -7.87 0.77
N PRO A 383 24.21 -8.31 1.32
CA PRO A 383 24.95 -7.54 2.31
C PRO A 383 25.27 -6.14 1.79
N LEU A 384 25.33 -5.13 2.66
CA LEU A 384 25.58 -3.74 2.23
C LEU A 384 26.86 -3.62 1.39
N SER A 385 27.92 -4.35 1.75
CA SER A 385 29.19 -4.42 1.01
C SER A 385 29.08 -5.01 -0.40
N GLN A 386 27.99 -5.72 -0.70
CA GLN A 386 27.72 -6.35 -1.99
C GLN A 386 26.60 -5.65 -2.77
N ARG A 387 25.88 -4.70 -2.15
CA ARG A 387 24.85 -3.92 -2.84
C ARG A 387 25.53 -2.98 -3.83
N LYS A 388 25.06 -2.98 -5.08
CA LYS A 388 25.44 -1.94 -6.05
C LYS A 388 24.97 -0.60 -5.51
N VAL A 389 25.82 0.42 -5.59
CA VAL A 389 25.50 1.79 -5.15
C VAL A 389 24.26 2.25 -5.92
N VAL A 390 23.18 2.54 -5.20
CA VAL A 390 22.00 3.21 -5.75
C VAL A 390 22.19 4.69 -5.48
N ILE A 391 22.47 5.47 -6.53
CA ILE A 391 22.54 6.92 -6.44
C ILE A 391 21.10 7.45 -6.51
N TRP A 392 20.63 7.97 -5.38
CA TRP A 392 19.33 8.63 -5.30
C TRP A 392 19.48 10.09 -5.70
N TYR A 393 18.82 10.48 -6.78
CA TYR A 393 18.60 11.89 -7.12
C TYR A 393 17.20 12.25 -6.64
N SER A 394 17.10 13.06 -5.58
CA SER A 394 15.85 13.74 -5.26
C SER A 394 15.71 14.99 -6.13
N ARG A 395 14.47 15.37 -6.40
CA ARG A 395 14.15 16.60 -7.13
C ARG A 395 14.47 17.84 -6.30
#